data_AF-A0A1M5YWL7-F1
#
_entry.id   AF-A0A1M5YWL7-F1
#
_cell.length_a   1.000
_cell.length_b   1.000
_cell.length_c   1.000
_cell.angle_alpha   90.00
_cell.angle_beta   90.00
_cell.angle_gamma   90.00
#
_symmetry.space_group_name_H-M   'P 1'
#
loop_
_entity.id
_entity.type
_entity.pdbx_description
1 polymer ?
#
loop_
_entity_poly.entity_id
_entity_poly.type
_entity_poly.pdbx_seq_one_letter_code
_entity_poly.pdbx_strand_id
1 'polypeptide(L)'
;MRTKGYRTIINIFLIPIGLLIIFCVFILFSGSSNKEISDSTRKEILKKAEEMANVKWTPKYDLNDKSAKFTFSKGKTYTGIPYSMDVYQATSAKEFLKKIKNSSELYGNDCSGYVSATWGISRQTTLTLYNAVEKKEKIDGRYIKKISWDDIKPADALLLDDGKGKGHVILYVETNKENKDELIIYEQNVVINTPNGSVPVARKDVRSKKALIKDGYIPIRLMKK
;
A
#
# COMPACT_ATOMS: atom_id res chain seq x y z
N MET A 1 42.09 88.64 -13.21
CA MET A 1 42.26 87.17 -13.03
C MET A 1 40.87 86.53 -13.05
N ARG A 2 40.63 85.63 -14.04
CA ARG A 2 39.54 84.61 -14.19
C ARG A 2 38.21 84.85 -13.43
N THR A 3 37.08 85.27 -14.06
CA THR A 3 36.09 84.50 -14.87
C THR A 3 35.77 83.10 -14.29
N LYS A 4 34.53 82.63 -14.06
CA LYS A 4 33.19 82.69 -14.69
C LYS A 4 32.15 82.36 -13.58
N GLY A 5 30.83 82.54 -13.62
CA GLY A 5 29.84 82.70 -14.69
C GLY A 5 28.57 81.91 -14.30
N TYR A 6 27.42 82.57 -14.36
CA TYR A 6 26.07 82.14 -13.95
C TYR A 6 25.49 80.90 -14.70
N ARG A 7 24.52 80.19 -14.08
CA ARG A 7 23.07 80.11 -14.49
C ARG A 7 22.38 78.80 -14.07
N THR A 8 21.19 78.97 -13.51
CA THR A 8 20.13 77.99 -13.25
C THR A 8 19.61 77.32 -14.52
N ILE A 9 19.39 76.00 -14.51
CA ILE A 9 18.35 75.32 -15.32
C ILE A 9 17.67 74.27 -14.45
N ILE A 10 16.36 74.46 -14.24
CA ILE A 10 15.43 73.47 -13.70
C ILE A 10 15.18 72.47 -14.82
N ASN A 11 15.46 71.18 -14.59
CA ASN A 11 14.97 70.10 -15.44
C ASN A 11 14.13 69.14 -14.60
N ILE A 12 12.82 69.30 -14.74
CA ILE A 12 11.82 68.29 -14.42
C ILE A 12 12.03 67.16 -15.42
N PHE A 13 12.35 65.94 -14.97
CA PHE A 13 12.20 64.75 -15.80
C PHE A 13 11.58 63.60 -15.00
N LEU A 14 10.58 63.02 -15.66
CA LEU A 14 9.65 61.99 -15.23
C LEU A 14 10.29 60.70 -14.71
N ILE A 15 9.60 60.10 -13.75
CA ILE A 15 9.69 58.68 -13.38
C ILE A 15 9.35 57.81 -14.61
N PRO A 16 10.08 56.70 -14.83
CA PRO A 16 9.37 55.42 -14.86
C PRO A 16 9.99 54.42 -13.91
N ILE A 17 9.08 53.81 -13.15
CA ILE A 17 9.24 52.65 -12.28
C ILE A 17 9.95 51.53 -13.07
N GLY A 18 11.11 51.08 -12.61
CA GLY A 18 11.85 50.03 -13.30
C GLY A 18 12.91 49.39 -12.42
N LEU A 19 12.63 48.15 -12.02
CA LEU A 19 13.54 47.18 -11.38
C LEU A 19 13.94 47.46 -9.93
N LEU A 20 12.95 47.29 -9.06
CA LEU A 20 13.17 46.66 -7.76
C LEU A 20 13.78 45.27 -8.00
N ILE A 21 15.11 45.15 -7.97
CA ILE A 21 15.80 43.85 -7.90
C ILE A 21 15.53 43.30 -6.51
N ILE A 22 14.34 42.70 -6.36
CA ILE A 22 14.05 41.74 -5.31
C ILE A 22 15.03 40.60 -5.57
N PHE A 23 16.07 40.53 -4.74
CA PHE A 23 16.88 39.33 -4.57
C PHE A 23 15.97 38.26 -3.95
N CYS A 24 15.06 37.72 -4.78
CA CYS A 24 14.29 36.55 -4.46
C CYS A 24 15.32 35.43 -4.36
N VAL A 25 15.71 35.13 -3.12
CA VAL A 25 16.27 33.85 -2.73
C VAL A 25 15.22 32.80 -3.12
N PHE A 26 15.24 32.40 -4.39
CA PHE A 26 14.66 31.15 -4.84
C PHE A 26 15.56 30.06 -4.27
N ILE A 27 15.32 29.73 -3.00
CA ILE A 27 15.60 28.37 -2.54
C ILE A 27 14.71 27.51 -3.43
N LEU A 28 15.31 26.93 -4.47
CA LEU A 28 14.80 25.76 -5.14
C LEU A 28 14.67 24.68 -4.05
N PHE A 29 13.51 24.64 -3.40
CA PHE A 29 13.01 23.42 -2.81
C PHE A 29 12.84 22.46 -3.99
N SER A 30 13.90 21.70 -4.27
CA SER A 30 13.80 20.42 -4.96
C SER A 30 13.05 19.48 -4.01
N GLY A 31 11.78 19.78 -3.78
CA GLY A 31 10.83 18.83 -3.22
C GLY A 31 10.80 17.69 -4.22
N SER A 32 11.45 16.59 -3.86
CA SER A 32 11.22 15.30 -4.51
C SER A 32 9.73 15.07 -4.45
N SER A 33 9.02 15.42 -5.52
CA SER A 33 7.60 15.12 -5.64
C SER A 33 7.52 13.59 -5.62
N ASN A 34 7.07 13.04 -4.50
CA ASN A 34 6.81 11.61 -4.41
C ASN A 34 5.69 11.31 -5.39
N LYS A 35 6.04 10.92 -6.61
CA LYS A 35 5.08 10.68 -7.70
C LYS A 35 4.25 9.45 -7.36
N GLU A 36 2.97 9.49 -7.68
CA GLU A 36 2.12 8.31 -7.56
C GLU A 36 2.57 7.22 -8.54
N ILE A 37 2.27 5.97 -8.19
CA ILE A 37 2.35 4.86 -9.14
C ILE A 37 1.32 5.06 -10.26
N SER A 38 1.65 4.59 -11.47
CA SER A 38 0.74 4.69 -12.62
C SER A 38 -0.44 3.73 -12.49
N ASP A 39 -1.49 3.99 -13.27
CA ASP A 39 -2.64 3.09 -13.37
C ASP A 39 -2.26 1.70 -13.89
N SER A 40 -1.25 1.60 -14.76
CA SER A 40 -0.71 0.30 -15.20
C SER A 40 -0.13 -0.50 -14.03
N THR A 41 0.67 0.13 -13.17
CA THR A 41 1.20 -0.50 -11.96
C THR A 41 0.09 -0.91 -11.01
N ARG A 42 -0.97 -0.08 -10.84
CA ARG A 42 -2.15 -0.46 -10.03
C ARG A 42 -2.83 -1.71 -10.57
N LYS A 43 -3.03 -1.79 -11.89
CA LYS A 43 -3.59 -2.98 -12.55
C LYS A 43 -2.74 -4.23 -12.34
N GLU A 44 -1.41 -4.11 -12.42
CA GLU A 44 -0.49 -5.22 -12.16
C GLU A 44 -0.57 -5.71 -10.71
N ILE A 45 -0.60 -4.79 -9.73
CA ILE A 45 -0.77 -5.11 -8.30
C ILE A 45 -2.08 -5.90 -8.09
N LEU A 46 -3.19 -5.42 -8.64
CA LEU A 46 -4.50 -6.07 -8.50
C LEU A 46 -4.57 -7.42 -9.20
N LYS A 47 -3.99 -7.54 -10.41
CA LYS A 47 -3.90 -8.81 -11.12
C LYS A 47 -3.12 -9.84 -10.30
N LYS A 48 -2.01 -9.44 -9.69
CA LYS A 48 -1.22 -10.30 -8.81
C LYS A 48 -2.01 -10.72 -7.57
N ALA A 49 -2.76 -9.80 -6.97
CA ALA A 49 -3.65 -10.08 -5.84
C ALA A 49 -4.74 -11.11 -6.21
N GLU A 50 -5.41 -10.87 -7.34
CA GLU A 50 -6.44 -11.75 -7.89
C GLU A 50 -5.90 -13.16 -8.17
N GLU A 51 -4.75 -13.27 -8.83
CA GLU A 51 -4.10 -14.56 -9.09
C GLU A 51 -3.82 -15.34 -7.79
N MET A 52 -3.35 -14.65 -6.75
CA MET A 52 -3.11 -15.28 -5.44
C MET A 52 -4.40 -15.67 -4.72
N ALA A 53 -5.50 -14.93 -4.90
CA ALA A 53 -6.80 -15.26 -4.31
C ALA A 53 -7.52 -16.38 -5.07
N ASN A 54 -7.25 -16.56 -6.36
CA ASN A 54 -7.95 -17.51 -7.24
C ASN A 54 -7.12 -18.75 -7.60
N VAL A 55 -5.90 -18.89 -7.09
CA VAL A 55 -5.04 -20.05 -7.39
C VAL A 55 -5.66 -21.33 -6.83
N LYS A 56 -5.85 -22.34 -7.69
CA LYS A 56 -6.32 -23.66 -7.28
C LYS A 56 -5.15 -24.60 -7.03
N TRP A 57 -5.19 -25.33 -5.93
CA TRP A 57 -4.13 -26.26 -5.56
C TRP A 57 -4.67 -27.40 -4.71
N THR A 58 -3.96 -28.53 -4.72
CA THR A 58 -4.32 -29.74 -3.98
C THR A 58 -3.07 -30.21 -3.23
N PRO A 59 -3.08 -30.27 -1.90
CA PRO A 59 -1.91 -30.68 -1.14
C PRO A 59 -1.68 -32.18 -1.29
N LYS A 60 -0.40 -32.57 -1.36
CA LYS A 60 0.04 -33.96 -1.44
C LYS A 60 0.04 -34.66 -0.07
N TYR A 61 0.14 -33.89 1.01
CA TYR A 61 0.16 -34.32 2.40
C TYR A 61 -0.85 -33.48 3.19
N ASP A 62 -1.21 -33.91 4.40
CA ASP A 62 -1.95 -33.03 5.30
C ASP A 62 -1.00 -31.90 5.75
N LEU A 63 -1.40 -30.65 5.54
CA LEU A 63 -0.59 -29.48 5.89
C LEU A 63 -1.25 -28.72 7.04
N ASN A 64 -0.56 -28.66 8.18
CA ASN A 64 -1.07 -28.01 9.37
C ASN A 64 -0.62 -26.55 9.41
N ASP A 65 -1.56 -25.61 9.43
CA ASP A 65 -1.29 -24.23 9.81
C ASP A 65 -1.39 -24.09 11.33
N LYS A 66 -0.25 -23.92 11.99
CA LYS A 66 -0.18 -23.64 13.44
C LYS A 66 -0.84 -22.31 13.80
N SER A 67 -0.84 -21.35 12.87
CA SER A 67 -1.32 -19.99 13.08
C SER A 67 -2.85 -19.93 13.01
N ALA A 68 -3.44 -20.52 11.98
CA ALA A 68 -4.89 -20.54 11.81
C ALA A 68 -5.58 -21.72 12.53
N LYS A 69 -4.83 -22.64 13.14
CA LYS A 69 -5.35 -23.90 13.70
C LYS A 69 -6.19 -24.68 12.69
N PHE A 70 -5.71 -24.73 11.44
CA PHE A 70 -6.41 -25.34 10.32
C PHE A 70 -5.53 -26.38 9.63
N THR A 71 -6.13 -27.49 9.20
CA THR A 71 -5.43 -28.52 8.42
C THR A 71 -5.95 -28.52 6.99
N PHE A 72 -5.05 -28.25 6.04
CA PHE A 72 -5.32 -28.47 4.62
C PHE A 72 -5.15 -29.96 4.32
N SER A 73 -6.27 -30.68 4.20
CA SER A 73 -6.30 -32.12 4.03
C SER A 73 -5.78 -32.54 2.66
N LYS A 74 -4.94 -33.58 2.66
CA LYS A 74 -4.42 -34.26 1.47
C LYS A 74 -5.54 -34.56 0.46
N GLY A 75 -5.27 -34.27 -0.81
CA GLY A 75 -6.19 -34.60 -1.91
C GLY A 75 -7.41 -33.69 -2.05
N LYS A 76 -7.65 -32.77 -1.11
CA LYS A 76 -8.71 -31.76 -1.22
C LYS A 76 -8.22 -30.53 -1.99
N THR A 77 -8.98 -30.08 -2.98
CA THR A 77 -8.63 -28.86 -3.73
C THR A 77 -9.12 -27.62 -3.01
N TYR A 78 -8.23 -26.64 -2.87
CA TYR A 78 -8.49 -25.33 -2.28
C TYR A 78 -8.30 -24.23 -3.33
N THR A 79 -8.95 -23.08 -3.12
CA THR A 79 -8.81 -21.88 -3.96
C THR A 79 -8.29 -20.74 -3.10
N GLY A 80 -7.18 -20.13 -3.51
CA GLY A 80 -6.47 -19.11 -2.76
C GLY A 80 -5.20 -19.64 -2.08
N ILE A 81 -4.18 -18.79 -1.99
CA ILE A 81 -2.96 -19.08 -1.23
C ILE A 81 -3.33 -19.18 0.27
N PRO A 82 -2.83 -20.19 1.01
CA PRO A 82 -3.04 -20.29 2.46
C PRO A 82 -2.58 -19.06 3.22
N TYR A 83 -3.34 -18.68 4.24
CA TYR A 83 -2.81 -17.89 5.33
C TYR A 83 -1.66 -18.68 5.98
N SER A 84 -0.54 -18.02 6.24
CA SER A 84 0.55 -18.60 7.03
C SER A 84 1.45 -17.50 7.57
N MET A 85 1.73 -17.54 8.87
CA MET A 85 2.76 -16.71 9.51
C MET A 85 4.12 -17.42 9.61
N ASP A 86 4.27 -18.59 9.00
CA ASP A 86 5.52 -19.36 9.04
C ASP A 86 6.61 -18.77 8.10
N VAL A 87 7.84 -19.24 8.22
CA VAL A 87 8.99 -18.81 7.39
C VAL A 87 8.79 -19.12 5.89
N TYR A 88 7.92 -20.08 5.57
CA TYR A 88 7.62 -20.53 4.21
C TYR A 88 6.65 -19.59 3.48
N GLN A 89 7.14 -18.41 3.13
CA GLN A 89 6.35 -17.38 2.47
C GLN A 89 6.33 -17.55 0.94
N ALA A 90 5.21 -17.19 0.33
CA ALA A 90 5.01 -17.15 -1.12
C ALA A 90 4.62 -15.74 -1.58
N THR A 91 5.29 -15.26 -2.62
CA THR A 91 5.10 -13.89 -3.13
C THR A 91 4.27 -13.81 -4.40
N SER A 92 3.83 -14.94 -4.96
CA SER A 92 2.95 -15.02 -6.13
C SER A 92 2.28 -16.39 -6.24
N ALA A 93 1.19 -16.47 -6.99
CA ALA A 93 0.51 -17.73 -7.29
C ALA A 93 1.43 -18.76 -7.98
N LYS A 94 2.23 -18.30 -8.96
CA LYS A 94 3.18 -19.15 -9.68
C LYS A 94 4.26 -19.73 -8.76
N GLU A 95 4.84 -18.89 -7.92
CA GLU A 95 5.85 -19.30 -6.95
C GLU A 95 5.26 -20.27 -5.92
N PHE A 96 4.06 -19.98 -5.42
CA PHE A 96 3.32 -20.85 -4.52
C PHE A 96 3.11 -22.25 -5.12
N LEU A 97 2.57 -22.35 -6.34
CA LEU A 97 2.36 -23.63 -7.02
C LEU A 97 3.65 -24.42 -7.19
N LYS A 98 4.76 -23.76 -7.50
CA LYS A 98 6.08 -24.40 -7.61
C LYS A 98 6.53 -25.00 -6.28
N LYS A 99 6.34 -24.26 -5.17
CA LYS A 99 6.76 -24.67 -3.82
C LYS A 99 5.86 -25.76 -3.23
N ILE A 100 4.55 -25.64 -3.36
CA ILE A 100 3.58 -26.49 -2.66
C ILE A 100 3.41 -27.89 -3.29
N LYS A 101 3.68 -28.03 -4.60
CA LYS A 101 3.36 -29.26 -5.39
C LYS A 101 3.82 -30.57 -4.74
N ASN A 102 4.96 -30.57 -4.04
CA ASN A 102 5.51 -31.76 -3.40
C ASN A 102 6.00 -31.51 -1.97
N SER A 103 5.59 -30.40 -1.35
CA SER A 103 6.07 -30.04 -0.01
C SER A 103 5.16 -30.61 1.08
N SER A 104 5.78 -31.07 2.17
CA SER A 104 5.13 -31.34 3.45
C SER A 104 4.98 -30.09 4.32
N GLU A 105 5.61 -28.98 3.90
CA GLU A 105 5.52 -27.69 4.58
C GLU A 105 4.42 -26.82 3.97
N LEU A 106 3.73 -26.06 4.82
CA LEU A 106 2.72 -25.12 4.37
C LEU A 106 3.39 -23.84 3.86
N TYR A 107 3.28 -23.60 2.56
CA TYR A 107 3.60 -22.30 1.98
C TYR A 107 2.37 -21.41 1.95
N GLY A 108 2.55 -20.14 2.31
CA GLY A 108 1.45 -19.17 2.34
C GLY A 108 1.94 -17.75 2.40
N ASN A 109 1.07 -16.84 2.82
CA ASN A 109 1.45 -15.51 3.28
C ASN A 109 0.46 -15.02 4.32
N ASP A 110 0.89 -14.08 5.16
CA ASP A 110 0.03 -13.37 6.10
C ASP A 110 -0.49 -12.06 5.49
N CYS A 111 -1.26 -11.29 6.27
CA CYS A 111 -1.88 -10.05 5.79
C CYS A 111 -0.86 -9.07 5.18
N SER A 112 0.24 -8.77 5.89
CA SER A 112 1.27 -7.86 5.41
C SER A 112 2.17 -8.49 4.35
N GLY A 113 2.46 -9.79 4.43
CA GLY A 113 3.19 -10.51 3.39
C GLY A 113 2.44 -10.50 2.06
N TYR A 114 1.11 -10.65 2.08
CA TYR A 114 0.25 -10.55 0.90
C TYR A 114 0.33 -9.15 0.28
N VAL A 115 0.15 -8.09 1.08
CA VAL A 115 0.24 -6.71 0.58
C VAL A 115 1.65 -6.40 0.05
N SER A 116 2.71 -6.72 0.79
CA SER A 116 4.09 -6.57 0.32
C SER A 116 4.32 -7.27 -1.03
N ALA A 117 3.85 -8.52 -1.15
CA ALA A 117 3.98 -9.29 -2.36
C ALA A 117 3.26 -8.64 -3.54
N THR A 118 2.00 -8.21 -3.36
CA THR A 118 1.23 -7.54 -4.43
C THR A 118 1.87 -6.23 -4.87
N TRP A 119 2.38 -5.44 -3.92
CA TRP A 119 3.11 -4.19 -4.15
C TRP A 119 4.50 -4.34 -4.77
N GLY A 120 5.02 -5.57 -4.81
CA GLY A 120 6.35 -5.86 -5.34
C GLY A 120 7.46 -5.25 -4.48
N ILE A 121 7.25 -5.21 -3.16
CA ILE A 121 8.26 -4.80 -2.18
C ILE A 121 8.69 -6.00 -1.32
N SER A 122 9.83 -5.87 -0.67
CA SER A 122 10.33 -6.80 0.33
C SER A 122 9.30 -7.02 1.44
N ARG A 123 9.33 -8.23 2.03
CA ARG A 123 8.33 -8.63 3.03
C ARG A 123 8.38 -7.70 4.23
N GLN A 124 7.22 -7.13 4.58
CA GLN A 124 7.03 -6.26 5.73
C GLN A 124 6.07 -6.89 6.75
N THR A 125 6.15 -6.44 8.00
CA THR A 125 5.10 -6.66 9.01
C THR A 125 4.13 -5.48 9.00
N THR A 126 2.97 -5.62 9.64
CA THR A 126 2.06 -4.48 9.83
C THR A 126 2.75 -3.33 10.58
N LEU A 127 3.57 -3.64 11.58
CA LEU A 127 4.35 -2.67 12.33
C LEU A 127 5.38 -1.93 11.46
N THR A 128 6.08 -2.63 10.55
CA THR A 128 7.06 -1.95 9.70
C THR A 128 6.38 -1.09 8.64
N LEU A 129 5.22 -1.52 8.11
CA LEU A 129 4.38 -0.66 7.25
C LEU A 129 3.87 0.58 8.00
N TYR A 130 3.41 0.41 9.24
CA TYR A 130 2.97 1.51 10.10
C TYR A 130 4.11 2.50 10.36
N ASN A 131 5.28 2.01 10.76
CA ASN A 131 6.46 2.84 10.99
C ASN A 131 6.93 3.56 9.71
N ALA A 132 6.88 2.89 8.55
CA ALA A 132 7.23 3.53 7.28
C ALA A 132 6.32 4.72 6.96
N VAL A 133 5.03 4.62 7.29
CA VAL A 133 4.07 5.71 7.12
C VAL A 133 4.33 6.84 8.12
N GLU A 134 4.39 6.53 9.41
CA GLU A 134 4.50 7.53 10.48
C GLU A 134 5.84 8.27 10.46
N LYS A 135 6.94 7.53 10.24
CA LYS A 135 8.31 8.08 10.22
C LYS A 135 8.75 8.53 8.83
N LYS A 136 7.93 8.31 7.81
CA LYS A 136 8.25 8.57 6.40
C LYS A 136 9.53 7.82 5.98
N GLU A 137 9.69 6.58 6.42
CA GLU A 137 10.80 5.73 6.01
C GLU A 137 10.52 5.09 4.64
N LYS A 138 11.59 4.78 3.91
CA LYS A 138 11.49 4.12 2.62
C LYS A 138 11.59 2.61 2.78
N ILE A 139 10.77 1.88 2.03
CA ILE A 139 10.90 0.43 1.82
C ILE A 139 11.30 0.22 0.36
N ASP A 140 12.44 -0.46 0.13
CA ASP A 140 13.03 -0.68 -1.19
C ASP A 140 13.20 0.62 -2.02
N GLY A 141 13.49 1.72 -1.33
CA GLY A 141 13.66 3.05 -1.92
C GLY A 141 12.35 3.80 -2.20
N ARG A 142 11.19 3.25 -1.83
CA ARG A 142 9.86 3.80 -2.09
C ARG A 142 9.21 4.28 -0.80
N TYR A 143 8.49 5.40 -0.87
CA TYR A 143 7.66 5.85 0.25
C TYR A 143 6.33 5.10 0.30
N ILE A 144 5.80 4.96 1.51
CA ILE A 144 4.39 4.62 1.75
C ILE A 144 3.75 5.81 2.45
N LYS A 145 2.67 6.34 1.87
CA LYS A 145 2.04 7.58 2.36
C LYS A 145 0.65 7.27 2.92
N LYS A 146 0.33 7.83 4.08
CA LYS A 146 -1.07 7.94 4.55
C LYS A 146 -1.86 8.84 3.61
N ILE A 147 -3.05 8.41 3.20
CA ILE A 147 -3.94 9.19 2.33
C ILE A 147 -5.31 9.37 2.98
N SER A 148 -6.10 10.31 2.47
CA SER A 148 -7.50 10.47 2.89
C SER A 148 -8.34 9.29 2.41
N TRP A 149 -9.39 8.95 3.16
CA TRP A 149 -10.42 8.00 2.74
C TRP A 149 -11.17 8.42 1.48
N ASP A 150 -11.15 9.71 1.14
CA ASP A 150 -11.77 10.24 -0.08
C ASP A 150 -10.83 10.17 -1.29
N ASP A 151 -9.52 10.01 -1.04
CA ASP A 151 -8.50 9.92 -2.08
C ASP A 151 -8.13 8.48 -2.44
N ILE A 152 -8.75 7.48 -1.80
CA ILE A 152 -8.40 6.07 -1.98
C ILE A 152 -8.61 5.62 -3.43
N LYS A 153 -7.63 4.90 -3.96
CA LYS A 153 -7.61 4.38 -5.33
C LYS A 153 -7.33 2.88 -5.31
N PRO A 154 -7.80 2.14 -6.33
CA PRO A 154 -7.49 0.71 -6.47
C PRO A 154 -5.99 0.43 -6.28
N ALA A 155 -5.66 -0.66 -5.59
CA ALA A 155 -4.29 -1.06 -5.18
C ALA A 155 -3.67 -0.27 -4.02
N ASP A 156 -4.37 0.70 -3.42
CA ASP A 156 -4.01 1.19 -2.10
C ASP A 156 -4.32 0.10 -1.04
N ALA A 157 -3.78 0.24 0.18
CA ALA A 157 -4.05 -0.68 1.27
C ALA A 157 -4.71 0.06 2.44
N LEU A 158 -5.44 -0.69 3.26
CA LEU A 158 -6.03 -0.20 4.51
C LEU A 158 -5.27 -0.88 5.64
N LEU A 159 -4.59 -0.09 6.46
CA LEU A 159 -3.72 -0.55 7.53
C LEU A 159 -4.32 -0.23 8.89
N LEU A 160 -4.36 -1.22 9.76
CA LEU A 160 -4.61 -1.10 11.19
C LEU A 160 -3.36 -1.58 11.93
N ASP A 161 -2.77 -0.76 12.79
CA ASP A 161 -1.73 -1.19 13.75
C ASP A 161 -1.71 -0.18 14.91
N ASP A 162 -1.53 -0.66 16.14
CA ASP A 162 -1.47 0.17 17.34
C ASP A 162 -0.03 0.61 17.70
N GLY A 163 0.93 0.38 16.80
CA GLY A 163 2.34 0.62 17.03
C GLY A 163 3.01 -0.45 17.89
N LYS A 164 2.28 -1.51 18.27
CA LYS A 164 2.79 -2.65 19.05
C LYS A 164 2.81 -3.94 18.23
N GLY A 165 2.57 -3.84 16.91
CA GLY A 165 2.59 -4.99 15.99
C GLY A 165 1.36 -5.88 16.11
N LYS A 166 0.29 -5.38 16.73
CA LYS A 166 -1.03 -5.99 16.64
C LYS A 166 -1.81 -5.24 15.57
N GLY A 167 -1.71 -5.73 14.35
CA GLY A 167 -2.30 -5.06 13.20
C GLY A 167 -2.91 -6.00 12.19
N HIS A 168 -3.53 -5.39 11.20
CA HIS A 168 -4.04 -6.04 10.01
C HIS A 168 -3.90 -5.10 8.81
N VAL A 169 -3.68 -5.67 7.64
CA VAL A 169 -3.64 -4.88 6.40
C VAL A 169 -4.36 -5.62 5.28
N ILE A 170 -5.17 -4.88 4.54
CA ILE A 170 -5.98 -5.38 3.43
C ILE A 170 -5.75 -4.53 2.18
N LEU A 171 -5.89 -5.13 1.00
CA LEU A 171 -5.71 -4.46 -0.27
C LEU A 171 -7.07 -3.97 -0.80
N TYR A 172 -7.19 -2.67 -1.07
CA TYR A 172 -8.40 -2.08 -1.63
C TYR A 172 -8.49 -2.29 -3.14
N VAL A 173 -9.65 -2.77 -3.60
CA VAL A 173 -9.94 -2.98 -5.03
C VAL A 173 -10.79 -1.83 -5.54
N GLU A 174 -12.02 -1.70 -5.03
CA GLU A 174 -12.96 -0.67 -5.45
C GLU A 174 -14.08 -0.48 -4.40
N THR A 175 -14.84 0.59 -4.55
CA THR A 175 -16.07 0.82 -3.77
C THR A 175 -17.25 0.32 -4.58
N ASN A 176 -18.19 -0.39 -3.94
CA ASN A 176 -19.43 -0.80 -4.59
C ASN A 176 -20.20 0.44 -5.08
N LYS A 177 -20.65 0.40 -6.34
CA LYS A 177 -21.34 1.52 -6.99
C LYS A 177 -22.72 1.80 -6.41
N GLU A 178 -23.38 0.76 -5.90
CA GLU A 178 -24.74 0.83 -5.35
C GLU A 178 -24.73 1.19 -3.87
N ASN A 179 -23.77 0.64 -3.11
CA ASN A 179 -23.58 0.93 -1.70
C ASN A 179 -22.16 1.45 -1.44
N LYS A 180 -22.02 2.78 -1.30
CA LYS A 180 -20.71 3.41 -1.06
C LYS A 180 -20.06 3.05 0.29
N ASP A 181 -20.78 2.39 1.19
CA ASP A 181 -20.19 1.83 2.40
C ASP A 181 -19.51 0.48 2.17
N GLU A 182 -19.81 -0.22 1.07
CA GLU A 182 -19.19 -1.51 0.77
C GLU A 182 -17.91 -1.35 -0.04
N LEU A 183 -16.79 -1.78 0.54
CA LEU A 183 -15.50 -1.83 -0.12
C LEU A 183 -15.21 -3.27 -0.54
N ILE A 184 -14.90 -3.44 -1.81
CA ILE A 184 -14.38 -4.68 -2.36
C ILE A 184 -12.87 -4.70 -2.10
N ILE A 185 -12.41 -5.79 -1.48
CA ILE A 185 -11.02 -5.91 -1.03
C ILE A 185 -10.46 -7.31 -1.33
N TYR A 186 -9.13 -7.41 -1.30
CA TYR A 186 -8.43 -8.69 -1.14
C TYR A 186 -7.79 -8.75 0.23
N GLU A 187 -7.93 -9.87 0.92
CA GLU A 187 -7.36 -10.07 2.26
C GLU A 187 -6.83 -11.47 2.52
N GLN A 188 -6.03 -11.55 3.60
CA GLN A 188 -5.51 -12.74 4.23
C GLN A 188 -5.71 -12.63 5.74
N ASN A 189 -6.57 -13.46 6.31
CA ASN A 189 -6.85 -13.43 7.76
C ASN A 189 -7.23 -14.82 8.28
N VAL A 190 -6.99 -15.05 9.57
CA VAL A 190 -7.52 -16.22 10.28
C VAL A 190 -9.02 -15.99 10.50
N VAL A 191 -9.88 -16.70 9.79
CA VAL A 191 -11.33 -16.61 9.99
C VAL A 191 -11.71 -17.45 11.21
N ILE A 192 -11.82 -16.82 12.38
CA ILE A 192 -11.95 -17.55 13.65
C ILE A 192 -13.39 -17.96 13.99
N ASN A 193 -14.43 -17.38 13.37
CA ASN A 193 -15.82 -17.59 13.82
C ASN A 193 -16.84 -17.67 12.66
N THR A 194 -16.92 -18.82 11.97
CA THR A 194 -18.17 -19.21 11.28
C THR A 194 -18.47 -20.69 11.53
N PRO A 195 -19.74 -21.09 11.73
CA PRO A 195 -20.13 -22.50 11.95
C PRO A 195 -19.74 -23.45 10.80
N ASN A 196 -19.51 -22.88 9.60
CA ASN A 196 -19.04 -23.59 8.41
C ASN A 196 -17.58 -23.26 8.03
N GLY A 197 -16.82 -22.65 8.94
CA GLY A 197 -15.37 -22.44 8.91
C GLY A 197 -14.78 -22.09 7.54
N SER A 198 -14.86 -20.82 7.13
CA SER A 198 -14.17 -20.36 5.92
C SER A 198 -12.68 -20.73 5.97
N VAL A 199 -12.19 -21.41 4.93
CA VAL A 199 -10.80 -21.83 4.82
C VAL A 199 -9.88 -20.59 4.92
N PRO A 200 -8.79 -20.62 5.72
CA PRO A 200 -7.90 -19.48 5.90
C PRO A 200 -7.00 -19.34 4.66
N VAL A 201 -7.54 -18.76 3.60
CA VAL A 201 -6.87 -18.51 2.32
C VAL A 201 -7.08 -17.06 1.89
N ALA A 202 -6.18 -16.58 1.03
CA ALA A 202 -6.33 -15.33 0.32
C ALA A 202 -7.65 -15.34 -0.45
N ARG A 203 -8.44 -14.27 -0.31
CA ARG A 203 -9.78 -14.19 -0.90
C ARG A 203 -10.17 -12.77 -1.25
N LYS A 204 -11.14 -12.67 -2.16
CA LYS A 204 -11.93 -11.46 -2.36
C LYS A 204 -13.00 -11.40 -1.26
N ASP A 205 -13.19 -10.25 -0.66
CA ASP A 205 -14.18 -10.03 0.41
C ASP A 205 -14.84 -8.66 0.26
N VAL A 206 -15.90 -8.42 1.04
CA VAL A 206 -16.59 -7.14 1.12
C VAL A 206 -16.57 -6.65 2.57
N ARG A 207 -16.11 -5.40 2.78
CA ARG A 207 -16.00 -4.79 4.11
C ARG A 207 -16.75 -3.46 4.17
N SER A 208 -17.36 -3.14 5.31
CA SER A 208 -17.97 -1.83 5.55
C SER A 208 -16.89 -0.77 5.79
N LYS A 209 -16.91 0.32 5.01
CA LYS A 209 -16.03 1.48 5.16
C LYS A 209 -16.21 2.10 6.55
N LYS A 210 -17.45 2.30 7.00
CA LYS A 210 -17.75 2.83 8.34
C LYS A 210 -17.18 1.95 9.45
N ALA A 211 -17.31 0.63 9.33
CA ALA A 211 -16.73 -0.30 10.31
C ALA A 211 -15.20 -0.20 10.33
N LEU A 212 -14.54 -0.22 9.16
CA LEU A 212 -13.08 -0.09 9.06
C LEU A 212 -12.58 1.24 9.63
N ILE A 213 -13.29 2.35 9.39
CA ILE A 213 -12.96 3.66 10.00
C ILE A 213 -13.08 3.57 11.52
N LYS A 214 -14.17 3.00 12.03
CA LYS A 214 -14.42 2.84 13.47
C LYS A 214 -13.36 1.97 14.13
N ASP A 215 -12.90 0.94 13.45
CA ASP A 215 -11.86 0.02 13.94
C ASP A 215 -10.45 0.65 13.88
N GLY A 216 -10.30 1.81 13.25
CA GLY A 216 -9.04 2.58 13.21
C GLY A 216 -8.17 2.34 11.98
N TYR A 217 -8.71 1.72 10.91
CA TYR A 217 -7.96 1.56 9.67
C TYR A 217 -7.63 2.92 9.04
N ILE A 218 -6.40 3.03 8.55
CA ILE A 218 -5.91 4.17 7.78
C ILE A 218 -5.61 3.74 6.33
N PRO A 219 -6.05 4.50 5.33
CA PRO A 219 -5.64 4.28 3.94
C PRO A 219 -4.16 4.65 3.73
N ILE A 220 -3.42 3.77 3.07
CA ILE A 220 -2.01 3.93 2.77
C ILE A 220 -1.73 3.62 1.29
N ARG A 221 -0.80 4.36 0.70
CA ARG A 221 -0.45 4.29 -0.72
C ARG A 221 1.04 4.07 -0.91
N LEU A 222 1.37 3.09 -1.74
CA LEU A 222 2.72 2.91 -2.24
C LEU A 222 3.03 3.99 -3.29
N MET A 223 4.14 4.71 -3.10
CA MET A 223 4.59 5.74 -4.03
C MET A 223 5.54 5.17 -5.08
N LYS A 224 5.79 5.91 -6.16
CA LYS A 224 6.84 5.57 -7.13
C LYS A 224 8.21 5.64 -6.45
N LYS A 225 9.14 4.82 -6.96
CA LYS A 225 10.56 4.85 -6.57
C LYS A 225 11.21 6.16 -7.00
#